data_AF-A0A6A7RYF8-F1
#
_entry.id   AF-A0A6A7RYF8-F1
#
_cell.length_a   1.000
_cell.length_b   1.000
_cell.length_c   1.000
_cell.angle_alpha   90.00
_cell.angle_beta   90.00
_cell.angle_gamma   90.00
#
_symmetry.space_group_name_H-M   'P 1'
#
loop_
_entity.id
_entity.type
_entity.pdbx_description
1 polymer ?
#
loop_
_entity_poly.entity_id
_entity_poly.type
_entity_poly.pdbx_seq_one_letter_code
_entity_poly.pdbx_strand_id
1 'polypeptide(L)'
;EATAFAALADDRKAAFVESRLSADNGKLLASLPHYIVDMLLAERDSHGNLQVSLIPTEQLLIDMTKARVKELDGKVPFAAHSHFLGYEGRCGAPTLFDAAYTYNLGLTAGSLILDGHSGYMATITGLTSGGVPQAIPLAGLLNIERRHGQDEFVIEKALVKMDSPAMQFFTSRRDEWAASDLFTSPGPRQFWGPTTHQQPISVALNSGSHSLMFKIG
;
A
#
# COMPACT_ATOMS: atom_id res chain seq x y z
N GLU A 1 1.42 21.52 -26.42
CA GLU A 1 2.38 21.45 -25.28
C GLU A 1 2.87 20.03 -25.03
N ALA A 2 2.00 19.03 -24.89
CA ALA A 2 2.39 17.62 -24.74
C ALA A 2 3.32 17.10 -25.87
N THR A 3 3.03 17.46 -27.13
CA THR A 3 3.89 17.11 -28.28
C THR A 3 5.28 17.75 -28.20
N ALA A 4 5.39 18.96 -27.64
CA ALA A 4 6.66 19.64 -27.47
C ALA A 4 7.49 18.99 -26.36
N PHE A 5 6.85 18.57 -25.26
CA PHE A 5 7.52 17.85 -24.17
C PHE A 5 8.02 16.46 -24.60
N ALA A 6 7.19 15.71 -25.32
CA ALA A 6 7.53 14.36 -25.78
C ALA A 6 8.73 14.33 -26.76
N ALA A 7 8.94 15.43 -27.50
CA ALA A 7 10.05 15.57 -28.45
C ALA A 7 11.38 16.00 -27.80
N LEU A 8 11.39 16.36 -26.50
CA LEU A 8 12.61 16.75 -25.80
C LEU A 8 13.46 15.53 -25.45
N ALA A 9 14.78 15.70 -25.53
CA ALA A 9 15.72 14.80 -24.87
C ALA A 9 15.52 14.82 -23.35
N ASP A 10 15.80 13.70 -22.68
CA ASP A 10 15.47 13.50 -21.27
C ASP A 10 16.11 14.55 -20.35
N ASP A 11 17.36 14.93 -20.61
CA ASP A 11 18.11 15.97 -19.89
C ASP A 11 17.49 17.39 -19.99
N ARG A 12 16.60 17.61 -20.97
CA ARG A 12 15.90 18.88 -21.18
C ARG A 12 14.49 18.91 -20.59
N LYS A 13 13.93 17.75 -20.24
CA LYS A 13 12.54 17.63 -19.75
C LYS A 13 12.34 18.33 -18.41
N ALA A 14 13.28 18.19 -17.48
CA ALA A 14 13.20 18.83 -16.16
C ALA A 14 13.12 20.35 -16.24
N ALA A 15 14.05 20.98 -16.97
CA ALA A 15 14.06 22.43 -17.16
C ALA A 15 12.81 22.96 -17.89
N PHE A 16 12.28 22.19 -18.85
CA PHE A 16 11.03 22.54 -19.52
C PHE A 16 9.87 22.58 -18.52
N VAL A 17 9.74 21.56 -17.66
CA VAL A 17 8.67 21.52 -16.64
C VAL A 17 8.85 22.63 -15.61
N GLU A 18 10.07 22.84 -15.11
CA GLU A 18 10.37 23.90 -14.15
C GLU A 18 9.93 25.29 -14.65
N SER A 19 10.14 25.59 -15.94
CA SER A 19 9.71 26.85 -16.56
C SER A 19 8.19 27.09 -16.57
N ARG A 20 7.40 26.05 -16.30
CA ARG A 20 5.93 26.06 -16.29
C ARG A 20 5.35 25.92 -14.88
N LEU A 21 6.18 25.74 -13.87
CA LEU A 21 5.77 25.65 -12.48
C LEU A 21 5.66 27.04 -11.83
N SER A 22 4.88 27.13 -10.75
CA SER A 22 4.97 28.28 -9.85
C SER A 22 6.38 28.37 -9.25
N ALA A 23 6.78 29.56 -8.80
CA ALA A 23 8.10 29.76 -8.21
C ALA A 23 8.40 28.78 -7.05
N ASP A 24 7.40 28.50 -6.20
CA ASP A 24 7.56 27.58 -5.07
C ASP A 24 7.68 26.12 -5.52
N ASN A 25 6.88 25.69 -6.51
CA ASN A 25 6.97 24.34 -7.05
C ASN A 25 8.26 24.12 -7.85
N GLY A 26 8.74 25.14 -8.56
CA GLY A 26 10.03 25.10 -9.25
C GLY A 26 11.19 24.92 -8.27
N LYS A 27 11.21 25.71 -7.17
CA LYS A 27 12.19 25.55 -6.09
C LYS A 27 12.12 24.16 -5.45
N LEU A 28 10.92 23.64 -5.20
CA LEU A 28 10.76 22.29 -4.67
C LEU A 28 11.32 21.24 -5.63
N LEU A 29 10.98 21.30 -6.91
CA LEU A 29 11.50 20.37 -7.93
C LEU A 29 13.03 20.42 -8.01
N ALA A 30 13.61 21.61 -8.02
CA ALA A 30 15.07 21.83 -8.05
C ALA A 30 15.79 21.33 -6.79
N SER A 31 15.07 21.19 -5.66
CA SER A 31 15.64 20.65 -4.42
C SER A 31 15.73 19.11 -4.42
N LEU A 32 15.04 18.43 -5.33
CA LEU A 32 15.03 16.98 -5.40
C LEU A 32 16.25 16.43 -6.17
N PRO A 33 16.79 15.26 -5.78
CA PRO A 33 17.80 14.58 -6.58
C PRO A 33 17.30 14.26 -7.98
N HIS A 34 18.19 14.32 -8.98
CA HIS A 34 17.87 14.04 -10.38
C HIS A 34 17.16 12.70 -10.58
N TYR A 35 17.58 11.65 -9.86
CA TYR A 35 16.97 10.32 -9.96
C TYR A 35 15.50 10.28 -9.51
N ILE A 36 15.07 11.18 -8.62
CA ILE A 36 13.66 11.34 -8.25
C ILE A 36 12.92 12.11 -9.33
N VAL A 37 13.51 13.21 -9.83
CA VAL A 37 12.93 14.04 -10.89
C VAL A 37 12.65 13.20 -12.14
N ASP A 38 13.59 12.35 -12.57
CA ASP A 38 13.42 11.45 -13.71
C ASP A 38 12.19 10.55 -13.54
N MET A 39 11.99 9.97 -12.35
CA MET A 39 10.86 9.09 -12.09
C MET A 39 9.53 9.85 -12.00
N LEU A 40 9.52 11.09 -11.51
CA LEU A 40 8.31 11.94 -11.51
C LEU A 40 7.86 12.28 -12.95
N LEU A 41 8.84 12.46 -13.85
CA LEU A 41 8.65 12.77 -15.27
C LEU A 41 8.43 11.53 -16.15
N ALA A 42 8.60 10.32 -15.59
CA ALA A 42 8.41 9.07 -16.31
C ALA A 42 6.96 8.89 -16.81
N GLU A 43 6.82 8.08 -17.85
CA GLU A 43 5.53 7.75 -18.43
C GLU A 43 4.59 7.11 -17.40
N ARG A 44 3.33 7.51 -17.47
CA ARG A 44 2.24 6.97 -16.65
C ARG A 44 1.85 5.58 -17.16
N ASP A 45 1.30 4.75 -16.27
CA ASP A 45 0.77 3.45 -16.67
C ASP A 45 -0.49 3.58 -17.57
N SER A 46 -1.02 2.45 -18.04
CA SER A 46 -2.22 2.40 -18.88
C SER A 46 -3.49 2.99 -18.24
N HIS A 47 -3.47 3.27 -16.93
CA HIS A 47 -4.55 3.87 -16.18
C HIS A 47 -4.25 5.31 -15.73
N GLY A 48 -3.16 5.91 -16.25
CA GLY A 48 -2.76 7.28 -15.96
C GLY A 48 -2.03 7.46 -14.62
N ASN A 49 -1.70 6.38 -13.90
CA ASN A 49 -1.03 6.49 -12.61
C ASN A 49 0.49 6.66 -12.78
N LEU A 50 1.08 7.42 -11.85
CA LEU A 50 2.53 7.45 -11.69
C LEU A 50 3.00 6.10 -11.18
N GLN A 51 4.08 5.58 -11.76
CA GLN A 51 4.67 4.30 -11.37
C GLN A 51 5.46 4.43 -10.07
N VAL A 52 4.74 4.62 -8.96
CA VAL A 52 5.33 4.89 -7.64
C VAL A 52 6.30 3.81 -7.16
N SER A 53 6.13 2.57 -7.59
CA SER A 53 7.06 1.46 -7.31
C SER A 53 8.46 1.65 -7.91
N LEU A 54 8.60 2.53 -8.90
CA LEU A 54 9.89 2.86 -9.52
C LEU A 54 10.58 4.05 -8.85
N ILE A 55 9.88 4.78 -7.98
CA ILE A 55 10.44 5.93 -7.27
C ILE A 55 11.21 5.40 -6.06
N PRO A 56 12.55 5.51 -6.02
CA PRO A 56 13.37 5.03 -4.90
C PRO A 56 13.25 5.97 -3.70
N THR A 57 12.06 5.99 -3.10
CA THR A 57 11.67 6.87 -1.99
C THR A 57 12.51 6.59 -0.76
N GLU A 58 12.86 5.33 -0.53
CA GLU A 58 13.75 4.90 0.53
C GLU A 58 15.18 5.45 0.35
N GLN A 59 15.69 5.51 -0.89
CA GLN A 59 17.00 6.12 -1.16
C GLN A 59 16.97 7.62 -0.92
N LEU A 60 15.89 8.31 -1.30
CA LEU A 60 15.70 9.73 -0.99
C LEU A 60 15.74 9.99 0.52
N LEU A 61 15.03 9.18 1.31
CA LEU A 61 15.05 9.29 2.77
C LEU A 61 16.44 9.03 3.37
N ILE A 62 17.18 8.05 2.82
CA ILE A 62 18.57 7.77 3.23
C ILE A 62 19.47 8.98 2.96
N ASP A 63 19.42 9.56 1.76
CA ASP A 63 20.26 10.70 1.37
C ASP A 63 19.96 11.94 2.23
N MET A 64 18.68 12.23 2.43
CA MET A 64 18.23 13.35 3.28
C MET A 64 18.64 13.15 4.75
N THR A 65 18.49 11.93 5.27
CA THR A 65 18.90 11.60 6.64
C THR A 65 20.41 11.72 6.80
N LYS A 66 21.19 11.21 5.84
CA LYS A 66 22.65 11.30 5.86
C LYS A 66 23.13 12.75 5.84
N ALA A 67 22.52 13.60 5.00
CA ALA A 67 22.80 15.04 4.99
C ALA A 67 22.50 15.67 6.35
N ARG A 68 21.33 15.36 6.93
CA ARG A 68 20.92 15.91 8.23
C ARG A 68 21.80 15.45 9.39
N VAL A 69 22.21 14.18 9.42
CA VAL A 69 23.14 13.66 10.45
C VAL A 69 24.47 14.39 10.36
N LYS A 70 25.01 14.59 9.14
CA LYS A 70 26.27 15.30 8.93
C LYS A 70 26.22 16.76 9.39
N GLU A 71 25.09 17.44 9.21
CA GLU A 71 24.87 18.80 9.72
C GLU A 71 24.84 18.86 11.25
N LEU A 72 24.23 17.85 11.90
CA LEU A 72 24.10 17.79 13.35
C LEU A 72 25.43 17.42 14.03
N ASP A 73 26.07 16.36 13.55
CA ASP A 73 27.40 15.94 13.98
C ASP A 73 28.10 15.11 12.89
N GLY A 74 29.05 15.74 12.21
CA GLY A 74 29.84 15.11 11.15
C GLY A 74 30.74 13.94 11.59
N LYS A 75 30.85 13.67 12.90
CA LYS A 75 31.59 12.52 13.44
C LYS A 75 30.74 11.27 13.54
N VAL A 76 29.41 11.39 13.53
CA VAL A 76 28.50 10.24 13.65
C VAL A 76 28.53 9.46 12.34
N PRO A 77 29.01 8.20 12.34
CA PRO A 77 28.98 7.39 11.13
C PRO A 77 27.52 7.03 10.80
N PHE A 78 27.13 7.25 9.55
CA PHE A 78 25.83 6.84 9.02
C PHE A 78 26.02 5.95 7.79
N ALA A 79 25.76 4.66 7.97
CA ALA A 79 25.73 3.66 6.91
C ALA A 79 24.30 3.12 6.81
N ALA A 80 23.80 2.97 5.59
CA ALA A 80 22.43 2.54 5.33
C ALA A 80 22.41 1.48 4.24
N HIS A 81 21.45 0.56 4.38
CA HIS A 81 21.07 -0.40 3.35
C HIS A 81 19.63 -0.13 2.95
N SER A 82 19.38 -0.05 1.64
CA SER A 82 18.04 0.03 1.09
C SER A 82 17.53 -1.38 0.77
N HIS A 83 16.24 -1.59 1.03
CA HIS A 83 15.51 -2.79 0.64
C HIS A 83 14.16 -2.37 0.06
N PHE A 84 13.77 -2.95 -1.07
CA PHE A 84 12.44 -2.78 -1.66
C PHE A 84 11.79 -4.15 -1.84
N LEU A 85 10.96 -4.52 -0.86
CA LEU A 85 10.27 -5.81 -0.85
C LEU A 85 8.86 -5.63 -1.42
N GLY A 86 8.56 -6.33 -2.52
CA GLY A 86 7.30 -6.18 -3.24
C GLY A 86 6.94 -7.40 -4.08
N TYR A 87 7.59 -7.56 -5.24
CA TYR A 87 7.23 -8.60 -6.22
C TYR A 87 7.31 -10.02 -5.67
N GLU A 88 8.30 -10.31 -4.83
CA GLU A 88 8.51 -11.61 -4.18
C GLU A 88 7.34 -12.01 -3.27
N GLY A 89 6.56 -11.06 -2.77
CA GLY A 89 5.41 -11.31 -1.91
C GLY A 89 4.11 -11.61 -2.68
N ARG A 90 4.04 -11.31 -3.98
CA ARG A 90 2.77 -11.33 -4.76
C ARG A 90 2.37 -12.71 -5.27
N CYS A 91 3.35 -13.55 -5.60
CA CYS A 91 3.14 -14.88 -6.18
C CYS A 91 3.64 -16.02 -5.28
N GLY A 92 3.77 -15.76 -3.97
CA GLY A 92 4.06 -16.81 -2.99
C GLY A 92 2.83 -17.68 -2.72
N ALA A 93 3.03 -18.84 -2.10
CA ALA A 93 1.91 -19.63 -1.58
C ALA A 93 1.03 -18.77 -0.63
N PRO A 94 -0.28 -19.01 -0.50
CA PRO A 94 -1.12 -18.26 0.43
C PRO A 94 -0.82 -18.66 1.89
N THR A 95 -1.22 -17.81 2.85
CA THR A 95 -1.39 -18.23 4.25
C THR A 95 -2.58 -19.19 4.37
N LEU A 96 -2.70 -19.94 5.47
CA LEU A 96 -3.91 -20.74 5.69
C LEU A 96 -5.15 -19.85 5.83
N PHE A 97 -4.98 -18.63 6.37
CA PHE A 97 -6.03 -17.61 6.39
C PHE A 97 -6.49 -17.24 4.97
N ASP A 98 -5.57 -16.85 4.09
CA ASP A 98 -5.91 -16.48 2.71
C ASP A 98 -6.50 -17.66 1.94
N ALA A 99 -5.96 -18.87 2.13
CA ALA A 99 -6.49 -20.08 1.50
C ALA A 99 -7.94 -20.35 1.94
N ALA A 100 -8.21 -20.35 3.26
CA ALA A 100 -9.55 -20.56 3.79
C ALA A 100 -10.52 -19.45 3.37
N TYR A 101 -10.10 -18.20 3.46
CA TYR A 101 -10.91 -17.05 3.10
C TYR A 101 -11.27 -17.06 1.61
N THR A 102 -10.29 -17.20 0.72
CA THR A 102 -10.52 -17.19 -0.74
C THR A 102 -11.28 -18.40 -1.25
N TYR A 103 -11.08 -19.58 -0.65
CA TYR A 103 -11.88 -20.76 -0.95
C TYR A 103 -13.37 -20.52 -0.65
N ASN A 104 -13.67 -19.94 0.52
CA ASN A 104 -15.04 -19.60 0.91
C ASN A 104 -15.63 -18.45 0.07
N LEU A 105 -14.81 -17.48 -0.40
CA LEU A 105 -15.27 -16.48 -1.37
C LEU A 105 -15.73 -17.14 -2.68
N GLY A 106 -14.97 -18.11 -3.18
CA GLY A 106 -15.32 -18.87 -4.39
C GLY A 106 -16.62 -19.66 -4.23
N LEU A 107 -16.81 -20.34 -3.09
CA LEU A 107 -18.07 -21.03 -2.78
C LEU A 107 -19.24 -20.07 -2.72
N THR A 108 -19.08 -18.94 -2.04
CA THR A 108 -20.11 -17.90 -1.91
C THR A 108 -20.51 -17.34 -3.28
N ALA A 109 -19.53 -17.02 -4.12
CA ALA A 109 -19.78 -16.56 -5.49
C ALA A 109 -20.50 -17.61 -6.33
N GLY A 110 -20.10 -18.88 -6.22
CA GLY A 110 -20.78 -20.00 -6.88
C GLY A 110 -22.24 -20.15 -6.43
N SER A 111 -22.51 -20.05 -5.13
CA SER A 111 -23.88 -20.08 -4.59
C SER A 111 -24.73 -18.92 -5.11
N LEU A 112 -24.18 -17.70 -5.19
CA LEU A 112 -24.89 -16.55 -5.76
C LEU A 112 -25.27 -16.79 -7.23
N ILE A 113 -24.36 -17.34 -8.02
CA ILE A 113 -24.61 -17.66 -9.44
C ILE A 113 -25.72 -18.72 -9.57
N LEU A 114 -25.66 -19.79 -8.77
CA LEU A 114 -26.66 -20.86 -8.80
C LEU A 114 -28.07 -20.36 -8.42
N ASP A 115 -28.14 -19.36 -7.55
CA ASP A 115 -29.39 -18.71 -7.14
C ASP A 115 -29.77 -17.51 -8.04
N GLY A 116 -29.11 -17.34 -9.19
CA GLY A 116 -29.48 -16.32 -10.20
C GLY A 116 -29.13 -14.87 -9.83
N HIS A 117 -28.23 -14.64 -8.86
CA HIS A 117 -27.82 -13.30 -8.44
C HIS A 117 -26.67 -12.75 -9.28
N SER A 118 -26.68 -11.43 -9.53
CA SER A 118 -25.61 -10.70 -10.24
C SER A 118 -25.38 -9.32 -9.62
N GLY A 119 -24.19 -8.74 -9.82
CA GLY A 119 -23.84 -7.42 -9.29
C GLY A 119 -23.47 -7.40 -7.81
N TYR A 120 -23.08 -8.54 -7.23
CA TYR A 120 -22.66 -8.66 -5.84
C TYR A 120 -21.18 -9.00 -5.70
N MET A 121 -20.54 -8.47 -4.65
CA MET A 121 -19.22 -8.88 -4.17
C MET A 121 -19.39 -9.88 -3.04
N ALA A 122 -18.77 -11.06 -3.15
CA ALA A 122 -18.72 -12.04 -2.07
C ALA A 122 -17.78 -11.57 -0.95
N THR A 123 -18.15 -11.85 0.30
CA THR A 123 -17.29 -11.61 1.47
C THR A 123 -17.58 -12.63 2.57
N ILE A 124 -16.62 -12.84 3.47
CA ILE A 124 -16.80 -13.65 4.67
C ILE A 124 -16.60 -12.76 5.90
N THR A 125 -17.57 -12.74 6.80
CA THR A 125 -17.49 -12.04 8.10
C THR A 125 -17.38 -13.03 9.25
N GLY A 126 -17.26 -12.57 10.50
CA GLY A 126 -17.18 -13.49 11.65
C GLY A 126 -15.94 -14.41 11.58
N LEU A 127 -14.79 -13.86 11.20
CA LEU A 127 -13.55 -14.59 10.89
C LEU A 127 -13.01 -15.43 12.06
N THR A 128 -13.51 -15.25 13.28
CA THR A 128 -13.12 -16.01 14.48
C THR A 128 -14.24 -16.88 15.05
N SER A 129 -15.43 -16.86 14.43
CA SER A 129 -16.66 -17.48 14.94
C SER A 129 -17.32 -18.43 13.93
N GLY A 130 -16.55 -18.98 12.99
CA GLY A 130 -17.02 -19.96 12.00
C GLY A 130 -17.07 -19.43 10.57
N GLY A 131 -16.96 -18.11 10.36
CA GLY A 131 -17.12 -17.51 9.05
C GLY A 131 -18.59 -17.45 8.62
N VAL A 132 -19.05 -16.28 8.19
CA VAL A 132 -20.41 -16.06 7.69
C VAL A 132 -20.32 -15.52 6.26
N PRO A 133 -20.73 -16.31 5.26
CA PRO A 133 -20.86 -15.85 3.88
C PRO A 133 -21.84 -14.70 3.75
N GLN A 134 -21.45 -13.66 3.03
CA GLN A 134 -22.29 -12.51 2.73
C GLN A 134 -22.06 -12.03 1.29
N ALA A 135 -23.02 -11.26 0.80
CA ALA A 135 -22.99 -10.65 -0.53
C ALA A 135 -23.26 -9.15 -0.40
N ILE A 136 -22.35 -8.33 -0.91
CA ILE A 136 -22.45 -6.87 -0.88
C ILE A 136 -22.84 -6.36 -2.28
N PRO A 137 -23.96 -5.63 -2.46
CA PRO A 137 -24.30 -5.02 -3.74
C PRO A 137 -23.20 -4.05 -4.20
N LEU A 138 -22.63 -4.27 -5.38
CA LEU A 138 -21.53 -3.44 -5.91
C LEU A 138 -21.92 -1.98 -6.08
N ALA A 139 -23.18 -1.72 -6.45
CA ALA A 139 -23.70 -0.37 -6.64
C ALA A 139 -23.58 0.49 -5.37
N GLY A 140 -23.64 -0.11 -4.18
CA GLY A 140 -23.49 0.59 -2.90
C GLY A 140 -22.04 0.98 -2.57
N LEU A 141 -21.06 0.50 -3.34
CA LEU A 141 -19.63 0.79 -3.16
C LEU A 141 -19.09 1.79 -4.20
N LEU A 142 -19.92 2.20 -5.16
CA LEU A 142 -19.51 3.09 -6.24
C LEU A 142 -19.46 4.54 -5.76
N ASN A 143 -18.42 5.24 -6.21
CA ASN A 143 -18.21 6.68 -6.10
C ASN A 143 -17.94 7.26 -7.50
N ILE A 144 -18.10 8.58 -7.66
CA ILE A 144 -17.78 9.29 -8.89
C ILE A 144 -16.42 9.99 -8.72
N GLU A 145 -15.46 9.63 -9.56
CA GLU A 145 -14.14 10.30 -9.62
C GLU A 145 -13.92 10.95 -10.98
N ARG A 146 -13.24 12.11 -11.00
CA ARG A 146 -12.84 12.80 -12.23
C ARG A 146 -11.49 12.28 -12.71
N ARG A 147 -11.45 11.49 -13.79
CA ARG A 147 -10.23 10.92 -14.39
C ARG A 147 -10.10 11.35 -15.84
N HIS A 148 -8.90 11.81 -16.24
CA HIS A 148 -8.64 12.36 -17.58
C HIS A 148 -9.66 13.42 -18.06
N GLY A 149 -10.26 14.18 -17.12
CA GLY A 149 -11.30 15.15 -17.44
C GLY A 149 -12.63 14.53 -17.87
N GLN A 150 -12.94 13.30 -17.42
CA GLN A 150 -14.23 12.65 -17.52
C GLN A 150 -14.67 12.09 -16.16
N ASP A 151 -15.97 11.93 -15.96
CA ASP A 151 -16.52 11.35 -14.73
C ASP A 151 -16.59 9.83 -14.91
N GLU A 152 -15.97 9.10 -13.99
CA GLU A 152 -15.92 7.63 -13.99
C GLU A 152 -16.50 7.07 -12.70
N PHE A 153 -17.28 5.98 -12.80
CA PHE A 153 -17.75 5.23 -11.64
C PHE A 153 -16.68 4.26 -11.16
N VAL A 154 -16.25 4.41 -9.92
CA VAL A 154 -15.15 3.63 -9.35
C VAL A 154 -15.46 3.21 -7.92
N ILE A 155 -14.83 2.15 -7.44
CA ILE A 155 -14.83 1.82 -6.01
C ILE A 155 -13.70 2.63 -5.35
N GLU A 156 -14.04 3.42 -4.34
CA GLU A 156 -13.07 4.24 -3.61
C GLU A 156 -12.02 3.34 -2.93
N LYS A 157 -10.75 3.75 -3.04
CA LYS A 157 -9.66 3.06 -2.34
C LYS A 157 -9.78 3.31 -0.84
N ALA A 158 -9.99 2.26 -0.05
CA ALA A 158 -9.97 2.37 1.40
C ALA A 158 -8.55 2.65 1.91
N LEU A 159 -8.31 3.87 2.40
CA LEU A 159 -7.06 4.28 3.04
C LEU A 159 -7.05 3.92 4.53
N VAL A 160 -5.86 4.00 5.16
CA VAL A 160 -5.74 3.85 6.61
C VAL A 160 -6.53 4.95 7.32
N LYS A 161 -7.49 4.57 8.15
CA LYS A 161 -8.20 5.50 9.03
C LYS A 161 -7.33 5.81 10.25
N MET A 162 -7.06 7.09 10.50
CA MET A 162 -6.16 7.53 11.57
C MET A 162 -6.67 7.21 12.98
N ASP A 163 -7.98 7.02 13.12
CA ASP A 163 -8.69 6.63 14.34
C ASP A 163 -9.00 5.13 14.42
N SER A 164 -8.55 4.32 13.44
CA SER A 164 -8.77 2.87 13.48
C SER A 164 -8.04 2.20 14.65
N PRO A 165 -8.58 1.11 15.22
CA PRO A 165 -7.91 0.35 16.28
C PRO A 165 -6.48 -0.07 15.94
N ALA A 166 -6.23 -0.48 14.69
CA ALA A 166 -4.87 -0.83 14.23
C ALA A 166 -3.91 0.36 14.24
N MET A 167 -4.37 1.55 13.81
CA MET A 167 -3.53 2.75 13.82
C MET A 167 -3.28 3.27 15.24
N GLN A 168 -4.29 3.18 16.11
CA GLN A 168 -4.15 3.49 17.54
C GLN A 168 -3.16 2.53 18.24
N PHE A 169 -3.18 1.24 17.88
CA PHE A 169 -2.22 0.26 18.38
C PHE A 169 -0.78 0.63 18.00
N PHE A 170 -0.54 1.04 16.75
CA PHE A 170 0.77 1.52 16.30
C PHE A 170 1.19 2.82 17.00
N THR A 171 0.32 3.83 16.98
CA THR A 171 0.65 5.16 17.54
C THR A 171 0.93 5.14 19.04
N SER A 172 0.22 4.30 19.80
CA SER A 172 0.46 4.15 21.25
C SER A 172 1.80 3.50 21.61
N ARG A 173 2.53 2.93 20.65
CA ARG A 173 3.79 2.19 20.88
C ARG A 173 4.99 2.73 20.13
N ARG A 174 4.77 3.48 19.04
CA ARG A 174 5.85 3.91 18.12
C ARG A 174 6.96 4.71 18.81
N ASP A 175 6.65 5.46 19.86
CA ASP A 175 7.65 6.27 20.59
C ASP A 175 8.61 5.37 21.38
N GLU A 176 8.07 4.33 22.03
CA GLU A 176 8.88 3.32 22.73
C GLU A 176 9.70 2.47 21.73
N TRP A 177 9.07 2.06 20.63
CA TRP A 177 9.74 1.32 19.55
C TRP A 177 10.84 2.14 18.86
N ALA A 178 10.71 3.47 18.80
CA ALA A 178 11.75 4.34 18.26
C ALA A 178 12.92 4.53 19.22
N ALA A 179 12.69 4.40 20.53
CA ALA A 179 13.69 4.66 21.57
C ALA A 179 14.43 3.41 22.07
N SER A 180 13.88 2.21 21.85
CA SER A 180 14.37 0.94 22.42
C SER A 180 14.38 -0.20 21.41
N ASP A 181 15.27 -1.18 21.63
CA ASP A 181 15.39 -2.39 20.80
C ASP A 181 14.27 -3.40 21.08
N LEU A 182 13.05 -3.10 20.62
CA LEU A 182 11.84 -3.91 20.81
C LEU A 182 11.45 -4.69 19.55
N PHE A 183 12.44 -5.36 18.93
CA PHE A 183 12.22 -6.09 17.69
C PHE A 183 11.38 -7.36 17.90
N THR A 184 10.52 -7.65 16.94
CA THR A 184 9.88 -8.97 16.80
C THR A 184 10.45 -9.65 15.55
N SER A 185 10.84 -10.91 15.68
CA SER A 185 11.37 -11.71 14.56
C SER A 185 10.35 -12.78 14.16
N PRO A 186 9.33 -12.43 13.33
CA PRO A 186 8.40 -13.43 12.84
C PRO A 186 9.14 -14.48 11.99
N GLY A 187 8.84 -15.75 12.23
CA GLY A 187 9.37 -16.84 11.44
C GLY A 187 8.72 -16.92 10.04
N PRO A 188 9.19 -17.87 9.20
CA PRO A 188 8.52 -18.16 7.94
C PRO A 188 7.05 -18.57 8.17
N ARG A 189 6.21 -18.33 7.17
CA ARG A 189 4.83 -18.84 7.16
C ARG A 189 4.83 -20.35 7.41
N GLN A 190 3.98 -20.77 8.33
CA GLN A 190 3.78 -22.18 8.65
C GLN A 190 2.52 -22.72 7.97
N PHE A 191 2.54 -23.99 7.57
CA PHE A 191 1.37 -24.73 7.07
C PHE A 191 0.89 -25.82 8.05
N TRP A 192 1.68 -26.12 9.07
CA TRP A 192 1.33 -27.06 10.15
C TRP A 192 1.65 -26.44 11.52
N GLY A 193 0.92 -26.87 12.54
CA GLY A 193 1.13 -26.41 13.91
C GLY A 193 0.26 -25.22 14.34
N PRO A 194 0.46 -24.72 15.57
CA PRO A 194 -0.47 -23.79 16.21
C PRO A 194 -0.48 -22.37 15.61
N THR A 195 0.58 -21.96 14.91
CA THR A 195 0.71 -20.58 14.37
C THR A 195 0.10 -20.41 12.98
N THR A 196 -0.35 -21.50 12.34
CA THR A 196 -0.85 -21.46 10.95
C THR A 196 -2.20 -20.75 10.82
N HIS A 197 -2.98 -20.73 11.90
CA HIS A 197 -4.34 -20.18 11.92
C HIS A 197 -4.36 -18.70 12.32
N GLN A 198 -3.25 -17.98 12.18
CA GLN A 198 -3.20 -16.57 12.50
C GLN A 198 -3.74 -15.71 11.34
N GLN A 199 -4.73 -14.87 11.63
CA GLN A 199 -5.14 -13.76 10.76
C GLN A 199 -4.17 -12.58 10.92
N PRO A 200 -4.10 -11.66 9.93
CA PRO A 200 -3.30 -10.44 10.06
C PRO A 200 -3.72 -9.62 11.28
N ILE A 201 -2.74 -9.09 12.03
CA ILE A 201 -3.00 -8.32 13.25
C ILE A 201 -3.88 -7.09 12.98
N SER A 202 -3.73 -6.43 11.83
CA SER A 202 -4.57 -5.31 11.43
C SER A 202 -6.04 -5.72 11.24
N VAL A 203 -6.30 -6.92 10.73
CA VAL A 203 -7.66 -7.48 10.59
C VAL A 203 -8.23 -7.78 11.97
N ALA A 204 -7.46 -8.41 12.86
CA ALA A 204 -7.90 -8.72 14.22
C ALA A 204 -8.26 -7.43 15.00
N LEU A 205 -7.36 -6.43 14.99
CA LEU A 205 -7.58 -5.16 15.68
C LEU A 205 -8.80 -4.40 15.13
N ASN A 206 -8.89 -4.24 13.82
CA ASN A 206 -9.97 -3.46 13.21
C ASN A 206 -11.34 -4.16 13.26
N SER A 207 -11.38 -5.49 13.42
CA SER A 207 -12.61 -6.24 13.66
C SER A 207 -12.98 -6.35 15.14
N GLY A 208 -12.18 -5.79 16.05
CA GLY A 208 -12.38 -5.94 17.50
C GLY A 208 -12.17 -7.36 18.00
N SER A 209 -11.44 -8.20 17.25
CA SER A 209 -11.17 -9.57 17.63
C SER A 209 -10.20 -9.65 18.81
N HIS A 210 -10.53 -10.48 19.79
CA HIS A 210 -9.65 -10.77 20.94
C HIS A 210 -8.59 -11.83 20.65
N SER A 211 -8.54 -12.36 19.42
CA SER A 211 -7.63 -13.44 19.04
C SER A 211 -7.09 -13.25 17.63
N LEU A 212 -5.83 -13.64 17.42
CA LEU A 212 -5.31 -13.80 16.05
C LEU A 212 -5.77 -15.12 15.43
N MET A 213 -6.32 -16.05 16.20
CA MET A 213 -6.77 -17.34 15.67
C MET A 213 -8.07 -17.16 14.89
N PHE A 214 -8.00 -17.29 13.56
CA PHE A 214 -9.19 -17.33 12.73
C PHE A 214 -9.85 -18.72 12.82
N LYS A 215 -11.17 -18.73 12.58
CA LYS A 215 -12.01 -19.91 12.45
C LYS A 215 -13.03 -19.62 11.36
N ILE A 216 -12.74 -20.07 10.15
CA ILE A 216 -13.56 -19.89 8.95
C ILE A 216 -13.64 -21.27 8.29
N GLY A 217 -14.85 -21.84 8.21
CA GLY A 217 -15.06 -23.18 7.65
C GLY A 217 -14.49 -24.27 8.54
#